data_AF-A0A2E8MCB4-F1
#
_entry.id   AF-A0A2E8MCB4-F1
#
_cell.length_a   1.000
_cell.length_b   1.000
_cell.length_c   1.000
_cell.angle_alpha   90.00
_cell.angle_beta   90.00
_cell.angle_gamma   90.00
#
_symmetry.space_group_name_H-M   'P 1'
#
loop_
_entity.id
_entity.type
_entity.pdbx_description
1 polymer ?
#
loop_
_entity_poly.entity_id
_entity_poly.type
_entity_poly.pdbx_seq_one_letter_code
_entity_poly.pdbx_strand_id
1 'polypeptide(L)'
;MSATKAIENIEASSVDQIASHLNQLVADSYGLLGQLHLAHWNVEGTDFLPLHQMFQEQYEELFVAIDEIAERVRALGNYAEGGLKKLASMSRVNESPSASAASAKDFVSSVLLAHELVIEQAVVGRKVAAEAGDTESEDLLIGRVRIHQKAVWFLNSYLK
;
A
#
# COMPACT_ATOMS: atom_id res chain seq x y z
N MET A 1 23.94 3.01 19.70
CA MET A 1 23.62 4.42 19.37
C MET A 1 22.54 4.87 20.32
N SER A 2 22.58 6.11 20.80
CA SER A 2 21.47 6.66 21.61
C SER A 2 20.21 6.69 20.74
N ALA A 3 19.07 6.24 21.27
CA ALA A 3 17.78 6.43 20.63
C ALA A 3 17.59 7.92 20.30
N THR A 4 17.07 8.23 19.11
CA THR A 4 16.65 9.59 18.78
C THR A 4 15.48 9.96 19.67
N LYS A 5 15.30 11.27 19.98
CA LYS A 5 14.15 11.75 20.77
C LYS A 5 12.80 11.27 20.23
N ALA A 6 12.73 11.00 18.92
CA ALA A 6 11.52 10.54 18.24
C ALA A 6 11.04 9.14 18.67
N ILE A 7 11.91 8.31 19.25
CA ILE A 7 11.56 6.95 19.70
C ILE A 7 11.97 6.69 21.15
N GLU A 8 12.30 7.72 21.92
CA GLU A 8 12.87 7.59 23.26
C GLU A 8 11.91 6.92 24.27
N ASN A 9 10.61 6.98 24.00
CA ASN A 9 9.55 6.45 24.85
C ASN A 9 8.93 5.13 24.32
N ILE A 10 9.47 4.56 23.24
CA ILE A 10 8.98 3.32 22.63
C ILE A 10 9.97 2.20 22.94
N GLU A 11 9.48 1.05 23.38
CA GLU A 11 10.34 -0.12 23.60
C GLU A 11 11.00 -0.58 22.30
N ALA A 12 12.30 -0.90 22.34
CA ALA A 12 13.06 -1.26 21.15
C ALA A 12 12.46 -2.44 20.37
N SER A 13 11.93 -3.46 21.05
CA SER A 13 11.23 -4.58 20.41
C SER A 13 9.97 -4.14 19.66
N SER A 14 9.25 -3.14 20.19
CA SER A 14 8.08 -2.58 19.53
C SER A 14 8.46 -1.77 18.30
N VAL A 15 9.57 -1.03 18.35
CA VAL A 15 10.12 -0.32 17.18
C VAL A 15 10.40 -1.29 16.01
N ASP A 16 11.02 -2.43 16.29
CA ASP A 16 11.32 -3.44 15.26
C ASP A 16 10.04 -4.09 14.69
N GLN A 17 9.03 -4.32 15.55
CA GLN A 17 7.73 -4.82 15.11
C GLN A 17 7.00 -3.83 14.20
N ILE A 18 6.95 -2.55 14.58
CA ILE A 18 6.34 -1.49 13.76
C ILE A 18 7.06 -1.42 12.41
N ALA A 19 8.39 -1.37 12.42
CA ALA A 19 9.20 -1.32 11.21
C ALA A 19 8.96 -2.53 10.29
N SER A 20 8.80 -3.74 10.85
CA SER A 20 8.45 -4.94 10.10
C SER A 20 7.09 -4.81 9.40
N HIS A 21 6.08 -4.31 10.10
CA HIS A 21 4.75 -4.09 9.52
C HIS A 21 4.75 -3.02 8.42
N LEU A 22 5.49 -1.93 8.61
CA LEU A 22 5.66 -0.89 7.61
C LEU A 22 6.42 -1.40 6.38
N ASN A 23 7.47 -2.21 6.55
CA ASN A 23 8.17 -2.83 5.42
C ASN A 23 7.29 -3.80 4.62
N GLN A 24 6.44 -4.58 5.29
CA GLN A 24 5.43 -5.39 4.60
C GLN A 24 4.43 -4.50 3.84
N LEU A 25 4.02 -3.37 4.41
CA LEU A 25 3.13 -2.41 3.75
C LEU A 25 3.79 -1.77 2.52
N VAL A 26 5.09 -1.47 2.56
CA VAL A 26 5.87 -1.02 1.38
C VAL A 26 5.79 -2.08 0.28
N ALA A 27 6.03 -3.35 0.59
CA ALA A 27 5.98 -4.43 -0.38
C ALA A 27 4.58 -4.63 -0.99
N ASP A 28 3.53 -4.61 -0.17
CA ASP A 28 2.15 -4.72 -0.64
C ASP A 28 1.75 -3.51 -1.50
N SER A 29 2.19 -2.30 -1.12
CA SER A 29 1.93 -1.07 -1.87
C SER A 29 2.65 -1.06 -3.22
N TYR A 30 3.89 -1.56 -3.32
CA TYR A 30 4.56 -1.77 -4.61
C TYR A 30 3.85 -2.81 -5.48
N GLY A 31 3.32 -3.88 -4.89
CA GLY A 31 2.51 -4.86 -5.61
C GLY A 31 1.23 -4.24 -6.17
N LEU A 32 0.53 -3.42 -5.37
CA LEU A 32 -0.61 -2.64 -5.84
C LEU A 32 -0.22 -1.62 -6.92
N LEU A 33 0.94 -0.98 -6.83
CA LEU A 33 1.46 -0.07 -7.85
C LEU A 33 1.67 -0.82 -9.19
N GLY A 34 2.25 -2.01 -9.14
CA GLY A 34 2.38 -2.90 -10.32
C GLY A 34 1.03 -3.29 -10.90
N GLN A 35 0.07 -3.64 -10.03
CA GLN A 35 -1.30 -3.98 -10.41
C GLN A 35 -2.04 -2.80 -11.07
N LEU A 36 -1.85 -1.58 -10.56
CA LEU A 36 -2.43 -0.37 -11.12
C LEU A 36 -1.84 -0.05 -12.49
N HIS A 37 -0.52 -0.17 -12.68
CA HIS A 37 0.10 -0.01 -14.00
C HIS A 37 -0.37 -1.08 -14.99
N LEU A 38 -0.47 -2.33 -14.55
CA LEU A 38 -1.01 -3.42 -15.35
C LEU A 38 -2.42 -3.09 -15.86
N ALA A 39 -3.30 -2.59 -14.99
CA ALA A 39 -4.65 -2.16 -15.36
C ALA A 39 -4.65 -0.90 -16.24
N HIS A 40 -3.87 0.11 -15.89
CA HIS A 40 -3.78 1.39 -16.60
C HIS A 40 -3.34 1.22 -18.06
N TRP A 41 -2.34 0.36 -18.32
CA TRP A 41 -1.84 0.13 -19.67
C TRP A 41 -2.75 -0.74 -20.53
N ASN A 42 -3.49 -1.67 -19.93
CA ASN A 42 -4.16 -2.75 -20.68
C ASN A 42 -5.69 -2.72 -20.59
N VAL A 43 -6.29 -1.79 -19.85
CA VAL A 43 -7.75 -1.61 -19.89
C VAL A 43 -8.17 -1.19 -21.29
N GLU A 44 -9.27 -1.75 -21.78
CA GLU A 44 -9.85 -1.46 -23.09
C GLU A 44 -11.39 -1.43 -22.98
N GLY A 45 -12.06 -1.02 -24.06
CA GLY A 45 -13.53 -1.03 -24.15
C GLY A 45 -14.17 0.34 -23.92
N THR A 46 -15.48 0.34 -23.67
CA THR A 46 -16.31 1.56 -23.60
C THR A 46 -15.89 2.50 -22.49
N ASP A 47 -15.32 1.95 -21.41
CA ASP A 47 -14.90 2.70 -20.21
C ASP A 47 -13.39 2.97 -20.19
N PHE A 48 -12.71 2.80 -21.33
CA PHE A 48 -11.25 2.94 -21.43
C PHE A 48 -10.73 4.21 -20.78
N LEU A 49 -11.14 5.38 -21.29
CA LEU A 49 -10.60 6.66 -20.86
C LEU A 49 -10.82 6.95 -19.36
N PRO A 50 -12.04 6.83 -18.80
CA PRO A 50 -12.24 7.09 -17.37
C PRO A 50 -11.49 6.10 -16.47
N LEU A 51 -11.43 4.80 -16.83
CA LEU A 51 -10.68 3.82 -16.02
C LEU A 51 -9.17 4.06 -16.12
N HIS A 52 -8.66 4.31 -17.32
CA HIS A 52 -7.26 4.64 -17.56
C HIS A 52 -6.81 5.83 -16.69
N GLN A 53 -7.60 6.91 -16.66
CA GLN A 53 -7.34 8.09 -15.81
C GLN A 53 -7.46 7.78 -14.32
N MET A 54 -8.50 7.05 -13.91
CA MET A 54 -8.68 6.67 -12.50
C MET A 54 -7.52 5.83 -11.97
N PHE A 55 -7.03 4.85 -12.73
CA PHE A 55 -5.87 4.05 -12.33
C PHE A 55 -4.60 4.91 -12.25
N GLN A 56 -4.47 5.94 -13.11
CA GLN A 56 -3.38 6.90 -13.05
C GLN A 56 -3.38 7.73 -11.78
N GLU A 57 -4.51 8.34 -11.44
CA GLU A 57 -4.64 9.13 -10.21
C GLU A 57 -4.26 8.29 -8.97
N GLN A 58 -4.63 7.01 -8.96
CA GLN A 58 -4.32 6.11 -7.85
C GLN A 58 -2.83 5.74 -7.80
N TYR A 59 -2.18 5.42 -8.92
CA TYR A 59 -0.76 5.04 -8.88
C TYR A 59 0.14 6.24 -8.55
N GLU A 60 -0.23 7.46 -8.98
CA GLU A 60 0.55 8.67 -8.69
C GLU A 60 0.49 9.02 -7.20
N GLU A 61 -0.69 8.93 -6.59
CA GLU A 61 -0.88 9.08 -5.14
C GLU A 61 -0.09 8.01 -4.37
N LEU A 62 -0.23 6.75 -4.78
CA LEU A 62 0.41 5.63 -4.10
C LEU A 62 1.94 5.71 -4.18
N PHE A 63 2.49 6.21 -5.29
CA PHE A 63 3.92 6.35 -5.48
C PHE A 63 4.55 7.30 -4.44
N VAL A 64 3.89 8.42 -4.14
CA VAL A 64 4.32 9.34 -3.08
C VAL A 64 4.20 8.68 -1.71
N ALA A 65 3.09 7.99 -1.47
CA ALA A 65 2.83 7.35 -0.18
C ALA A 65 3.82 6.24 0.18
N ILE A 66 4.28 5.49 -0.81
CA ILE A 66 5.29 4.44 -0.62
C ILE A 66 6.57 5.02 0.00
N ASP A 67 6.98 6.20 -0.45
CA ASP A 67 8.15 6.90 0.07
C ASP A 67 7.93 7.32 1.53
N GLU A 68 6.78 7.92 1.85
CA GLU A 68 6.43 8.31 3.24
C GLU A 68 6.47 7.10 4.20
N ILE A 69 5.97 5.94 3.77
CA ILE A 69 5.98 4.71 4.57
C ILE A 69 7.41 4.20 4.76
N ALA A 70 8.21 4.18 3.69
CA ALA A 70 9.60 3.72 3.73
C ALA A 70 10.49 4.65 4.58
N GLU A 71 10.31 5.97 4.45
CA GLU A 71 11.01 6.95 5.27
C GLU A 71 10.59 6.85 6.75
N ARG A 72 9.34 6.49 7.05
CA ARG A 72 8.94 6.21 8.44
C ARG A 72 9.72 5.03 9.03
N VAL A 73 9.96 3.97 8.26
CA VAL A 73 10.84 2.86 8.69
C VAL A 73 12.23 3.37 9.06
N ARG A 74 12.80 4.27 8.23
CA ARG A 74 14.11 4.88 8.49
C ARG A 74 14.10 5.81 9.70
N ALA A 75 13.02 6.56 9.92
CA ALA A 75 12.85 7.43 11.07
C ALA A 75 12.82 6.64 12.40
N LEU A 76 12.33 5.41 12.37
CA LEU A 76 12.36 4.44 13.48
C LEU A 76 13.75 3.79 13.67
N GLY A 77 14.74 4.13 12.84
CA GLY A 77 16.10 3.57 12.92
C GLY A 77 16.27 2.22 12.21
N ASN A 78 15.21 1.64 11.66
CA ASN A 78 15.20 0.37 10.94
C ASN A 78 15.40 0.57 9.44
N TYR A 79 15.93 -0.41 8.71
CA TYR A 79 16.15 -0.28 7.26
C TYR A 79 14.87 -0.54 6.48
N ALA A 80 14.56 0.37 5.56
CA ALA A 80 13.49 0.18 4.59
C ALA A 80 13.89 -0.91 3.59
N GLU A 81 12.99 -1.86 3.38
CA GLU A 81 13.15 -2.92 2.40
C GLU A 81 12.93 -2.35 1.00
N GLY A 82 13.70 -2.84 0.03
CA GLY A 82 13.69 -2.29 -1.32
C GLY A 82 14.24 -3.26 -2.37
N GLY A 83 14.23 -2.79 -3.62
CA GLY A 83 14.59 -3.57 -4.78
C GLY A 83 13.46 -4.48 -5.27
N LEU A 84 13.26 -4.53 -6.59
CA LEU A 84 12.09 -5.17 -7.19
C LEU A 84 11.93 -6.65 -6.80
N LYS A 85 12.99 -7.45 -6.89
CA LYS A 85 12.95 -8.87 -6.48
C LYS A 85 12.62 -9.03 -5.00
N LYS A 86 13.21 -8.14 -4.19
CA LYS A 86 12.92 -7.88 -2.78
C LYS A 86 11.41 -7.85 -2.50
N LEU A 87 10.86 -6.75 -2.97
CA LEU A 87 9.48 -6.35 -2.75
C LEU A 87 8.50 -7.36 -3.34
N ALA A 88 8.77 -7.88 -4.55
CA ALA A 88 7.94 -8.91 -5.17
C ALA A 88 7.87 -10.20 -4.34
N SER A 89 8.96 -10.61 -3.67
CA SER A 89 8.95 -11.81 -2.80
C SER A 89 8.21 -11.62 -1.48
N MET A 90 8.03 -10.37 -1.04
CA MET A 90 7.35 -10.02 0.20
C MET A 90 5.88 -9.70 -0.02
N SER A 91 5.55 -9.10 -1.18
CA SER A 91 4.21 -8.62 -1.48
C SER A 91 3.19 -9.75 -1.47
N ARG A 92 2.03 -9.47 -0.86
CA ARG A 92 0.86 -10.36 -0.88
C ARG A 92 -0.03 -10.11 -2.08
N VAL A 93 0.18 -9.00 -2.79
CA VAL A 93 -0.56 -8.66 -4.01
C VAL A 93 -0.03 -9.50 -5.17
N ASN A 94 -0.88 -10.33 -5.76
CA ASN A 94 -0.56 -11.11 -6.94
C ASN A 94 -1.06 -10.38 -8.19
N GLU A 95 -0.13 -10.06 -9.09
CA GLU A 95 -0.42 -9.37 -10.35
C GLU A 95 -1.33 -10.23 -11.23
N SER A 96 -2.55 -9.77 -11.46
CA SER A 96 -3.59 -10.49 -12.18
C SER A 96 -4.72 -9.54 -12.60
N PRO A 97 -5.57 -9.89 -13.58
CA PRO A 97 -5.45 -11.00 -14.53
C PRO A 97 -4.32 -10.79 -15.56
N SER A 98 -4.04 -11.82 -16.38
CA SER A 98 -3.19 -11.65 -17.58
C SER A 98 -3.83 -10.65 -18.54
N ALA A 99 -3.04 -9.67 -18.99
CA ALA A 99 -3.51 -8.57 -19.83
C ALA A 99 -4.26 -9.05 -21.10
N SER A 100 -3.81 -10.15 -21.72
CA SER A 100 -4.35 -10.63 -23.00
C SER A 100 -5.76 -11.23 -22.94
N ALA A 101 -6.36 -11.38 -21.76
CA ALA A 101 -7.64 -12.07 -21.58
C ALA A 101 -8.59 -11.36 -20.59
N ALA A 102 -8.26 -10.14 -20.18
CA ALA A 102 -8.94 -9.43 -19.12
C ALA A 102 -9.98 -8.44 -19.64
N SER A 103 -11.17 -8.43 -19.05
CA SER A 103 -12.14 -7.34 -19.23
C SER A 103 -11.82 -6.16 -18.32
N ALA A 104 -12.41 -4.99 -18.60
CA ALA A 104 -12.36 -3.84 -17.71
C ALA A 104 -12.82 -4.18 -16.27
N LYS A 105 -13.87 -5.01 -16.14
CA LYS A 105 -14.37 -5.47 -14.84
C LYS A 105 -13.36 -6.37 -14.11
N ASP A 106 -12.58 -7.17 -14.83
CA ASP A 106 -11.56 -8.02 -14.22
C ASP A 106 -10.41 -7.18 -13.64
N PHE A 107 -9.96 -6.15 -14.38
CA PHE A 107 -8.97 -5.20 -13.87
C PHE A 107 -9.47 -4.41 -12.66
N VAL A 108 -10.71 -3.91 -12.70
CA VAL A 108 -11.30 -3.19 -11.56
C VAL A 108 -11.41 -4.11 -10.34
N SER A 109 -11.82 -5.36 -10.54
CA SER A 109 -11.93 -6.34 -9.46
C SER A 109 -10.57 -6.68 -8.85
N SER A 110 -9.53 -6.86 -9.67
CA SER A 110 -8.20 -7.19 -9.15
C SER A 110 -7.53 -6.02 -8.43
N VAL A 111 -7.69 -4.78 -8.93
CA VAL A 111 -7.22 -3.56 -8.24
C VAL A 111 -7.96 -3.38 -6.91
N LEU A 112 -9.28 -3.65 -6.85
CA LEU A 112 -10.05 -3.61 -5.62
C LEU A 112 -9.51 -4.58 -4.57
N LEU A 113 -9.29 -5.84 -4.95
CA LEU A 113 -8.75 -6.86 -4.04
C LEU A 113 -7.34 -6.49 -3.55
N ALA A 114 -6.50 -5.92 -4.42
CA ALA A 114 -5.18 -5.44 -4.04
C ALA A 114 -5.26 -4.28 -3.01
N HIS A 115 -6.22 -3.36 -3.16
CA HIS A 115 -6.49 -2.35 -2.14
C HIS A 115 -6.93 -2.95 -0.80
N GLU A 116 -7.79 -3.97 -0.80
CA GLU A 116 -8.22 -4.65 0.43
C GLU A 116 -7.04 -5.28 1.17
N LEU A 117 -6.11 -5.94 0.47
CA LEU A 117 -4.89 -6.48 1.08
C LEU A 117 -4.03 -5.38 1.73
N VAL A 118 -3.87 -4.24 1.06
CA VAL A 118 -3.11 -3.10 1.59
C VAL A 118 -3.81 -2.50 2.82
N ILE A 119 -5.15 -2.40 2.81
CA ILE A 119 -5.94 -1.97 3.98
C ILE A 119 -5.71 -2.92 5.16
N GLU A 120 -5.78 -4.22 4.94
CA GLU A 120 -5.56 -5.22 6.00
C GLU A 120 -4.19 -5.02 6.66
N GLN A 121 -3.12 -4.85 5.87
CA GLN A 121 -1.78 -4.62 6.43
C GLN A 121 -1.71 -3.33 7.23
N ALA A 122 -2.27 -2.25 6.67
CA ALA A 122 -2.24 -0.94 7.33
C ALA A 122 -3.04 -0.96 8.65
N VAL A 123 -4.16 -1.66 8.71
CA VAL A 123 -4.95 -1.83 9.94
C VAL A 123 -4.18 -2.60 11.01
N VAL A 124 -3.47 -3.67 10.63
CA VAL A 124 -2.63 -4.44 11.57
C VAL A 124 -1.46 -3.57 12.07
N GLY A 125 -0.73 -2.93 11.16
CA GLY A 125 0.37 -2.03 11.52
C GLY A 125 -0.07 -0.88 12.43
N ARG A 126 -1.25 -0.30 12.16
CA ARG A 126 -1.83 0.77 12.98
C ARG A 126 -2.06 0.31 14.41
N LYS A 127 -2.61 -0.90 14.59
CA LYS A 127 -2.85 -1.47 15.92
C LYS A 127 -1.53 -1.66 16.67
N VAL A 128 -0.50 -2.19 16.01
CA VAL A 128 0.83 -2.39 16.60
C VAL A 128 1.47 -1.06 17.00
N ALA A 129 1.38 -0.03 16.15
CA ALA A 129 1.85 1.31 16.46
C ALA A 129 1.13 1.92 17.68
N ALA A 130 -0.19 1.82 17.73
CA ALA A 130 -1.00 2.31 18.85
C ALA A 130 -0.65 1.60 20.17
N GLU A 131 -0.52 0.27 20.16
CA GLU A 131 -0.14 -0.52 21.35
C GLU A 131 1.26 -0.18 21.86
N ALA A 132 2.16 0.23 20.97
CA ALA A 132 3.52 0.65 21.27
C ALA A 132 3.65 2.14 21.66
N GLY A 133 2.57 2.92 21.57
CA GLY A 133 2.59 4.36 21.80
C GLY A 133 3.24 5.19 20.69
N ASP A 134 3.40 4.62 19.48
CA ASP A 134 3.87 5.33 18.30
C ASP A 134 2.70 6.01 17.57
N THR A 135 2.33 7.19 18.06
CA THR A 135 1.19 7.95 17.53
C THR A 135 1.40 8.44 16.10
N GLU A 136 2.64 8.64 15.68
CA GLU A 136 3.01 9.16 14.37
C GLU A 136 2.89 8.07 13.29
N SER A 137 3.33 6.84 13.58
CA SER A 137 3.06 5.70 12.70
C SER A 137 1.57 5.36 12.69
N GLU A 138 0.87 5.51 13.82
CA GLU A 138 -0.57 5.32 13.89
C GLU A 138 -1.30 6.30 12.95
N ASP A 139 -1.00 7.59 13.03
CA ASP A 139 -1.62 8.64 12.20
C ASP A 139 -1.37 8.42 10.70
N LEU A 140 -0.12 8.11 10.32
CA LEU A 140 0.24 7.76 8.95
C LEU A 140 -0.67 6.63 8.42
N LEU A 141 -0.82 5.56 9.20
CA LEU A 141 -1.59 4.38 8.80
C LEU A 141 -3.10 4.64 8.80
N ILE A 142 -3.62 5.49 9.68
CA ILE A 142 -5.01 5.99 9.61
C ILE A 142 -5.23 6.71 8.27
N GLY A 143 -4.31 7.59 7.89
CA GLY A 143 -4.33 8.30 6.61
C GLY A 143 -4.38 7.36 5.41
N ARG A 144 -3.48 6.37 5.38
CA ARG A 144 -3.42 5.35 4.32
C ARG A 144 -4.71 4.55 4.20
N VAL A 145 -5.25 4.04 5.32
CA VAL A 145 -6.50 3.26 5.32
C VAL A 145 -7.64 4.07 4.73
N ARG A 146 -7.79 5.35 5.10
CA ARG A 146 -8.85 6.22 4.58
C ARG A 146 -8.79 6.39 3.06
N ILE A 147 -7.59 6.56 2.50
CA ILE A 147 -7.39 6.72 1.05
C ILE A 147 -7.76 5.42 0.32
N HIS A 148 -7.27 4.28 0.79
CA HIS A 148 -7.57 3.00 0.16
C HIS A 148 -9.05 2.61 0.27
N GLN A 149 -9.72 2.90 1.39
CA GLN A 149 -11.17 2.69 1.52
C GLN A 149 -11.98 3.54 0.53
N LYS A 150 -11.55 4.77 0.24
CA LYS A 150 -12.16 5.60 -0.80
C LYS A 150 -11.97 4.99 -2.20
N ALA A 151 -10.79 4.48 -2.50
CA ALA A 151 -10.52 3.77 -3.76
C ALA A 151 -11.41 2.53 -3.90
N VAL A 152 -11.51 1.70 -2.85
CA VAL A 152 -12.42 0.53 -2.81
C VAL A 152 -13.86 0.95 -3.08
N TRP A 153 -14.35 2.05 -2.49
CA TRP A 153 -15.68 2.56 -2.77
C TRP A 153 -15.87 2.90 -4.26
N PHE A 154 -14.93 3.61 -4.89
CA PHE A 154 -15.02 3.96 -6.30
C PHE A 154 -15.05 2.71 -7.19
N LEU A 155 -14.11 1.80 -6.98
CA LEU A 155 -13.99 0.55 -7.75
C LEU A 155 -15.23 -0.33 -7.58
N ASN A 156 -15.71 -0.50 -6.34
CA ASN A 156 -16.90 -1.28 -6.06
C ASN A 156 -18.18 -0.63 -6.64
N SER A 157 -18.20 0.70 -6.77
CA SER A 157 -19.33 1.40 -7.41
C SER A 157 -19.39 1.15 -8.92
N TYR A 158 -18.25 0.96 -9.59
CA TYR A 158 -18.18 0.57 -11.00
C TYR A 158 -18.65 -0.87 -11.24
N LEU A 159 -18.44 -1.77 -10.27
CA LEU A 159 -18.77 -3.20 -10.42
C LEU A 159 -20.25 -3.54 -10.22
N LYS A 160 -21.03 -2.62 -9.65
CA LYS A 160 -22.49 -2.78 -9.42
C LYS A 160 -23.28 -2.61 -10.71
#